data_AF-A0ABD3UZZ1-F1
#
_entry.id   AF-A0ABD3UZZ1-F1
#
_cell.length_a   1.000
_cell.length_b   1.000
_cell.length_c   1.000
_cell.angle_alpha   90.00
_cell.angle_beta   90.00
_cell.angle_gamma   90.00
#
_symmetry.space_group_name_H-M   'P 1'
#
loop_
_entity.id
_entity.type
_entity.pdbx_description
1 polymer ?
#
loop_
_entity_poly.entity_id
_entity_poly.type
_entity_poly.pdbx_seq_one_letter_code
_entity_poly.pdbx_strand_id
1 'polypeptide(L)'
;PLYRRVAHSDIHVAFSAGLTHNLELHSPINITYDRVFLNQGGGYNNGTGVFTCPHGGAYVFLFHGISDSDGQLWLELMKNGEYMVSGYAHQTQDYASASNAILLSLEE
;
A
#
# COMPACT_ATOMS: atom_id res chain seq x y z
N PRO A 1 -31.42 -1.61 36.06
CA PRO A 1 -30.07 -1.20 35.60
C PRO A 1 -29.74 -1.83 34.24
N LEU A 2 -29.92 -1.06 33.16
CA LEU A 2 -29.62 -1.50 31.80
C LEU A 2 -28.12 -1.35 31.56
N TYR A 3 -27.37 -2.45 31.60
CA TYR A 3 -26.02 -2.48 31.06
C TYR A 3 -26.14 -2.32 29.54
N ARG A 4 -25.89 -1.10 29.05
CA ARG A 4 -25.65 -0.86 27.63
C ARG A 4 -24.37 -1.61 27.30
N ARG A 5 -24.50 -2.80 26.71
CA ARG A 5 -23.41 -3.47 26.03
C ARG A 5 -22.95 -2.49 24.96
N VAL A 6 -21.83 -1.81 25.18
CA VAL A 6 -21.16 -1.11 24.09
C VAL A 6 -20.81 -2.23 23.13
N ALA A 7 -21.50 -2.28 21.98
CA ALA A 7 -21.04 -3.10 20.89
C ALA A 7 -19.62 -2.59 20.61
N HIS A 8 -18.61 -3.42 20.88
CA HIS A 8 -17.34 -3.21 20.22
C HIS A 8 -17.69 -3.23 18.74
N SER A 9 -17.66 -2.07 18.09
CA SER A 9 -17.61 -2.07 16.63
C SER A 9 -16.38 -2.89 16.30
N ASP A 10 -16.56 -4.02 15.63
CA ASP A 10 -15.42 -4.79 15.16
C ASP A 10 -14.64 -3.87 14.21
N ILE A 11 -13.51 -3.38 14.70
CA ILE A 11 -12.63 -2.48 13.94
C ILE A 11 -11.92 -3.34 12.92
N HIS A 12 -12.52 -3.45 11.74
CA HIS A 12 -11.90 -4.08 10.60
C HIS A 12 -11.24 -3.00 9.75
N VAL A 13 -9.92 -3.08 9.60
CA VAL A 13 -9.17 -2.18 8.73
C VAL A 13 -8.41 -3.03 7.73
N ALA A 14 -8.70 -2.82 6.45
CA ALA A 14 -8.03 -3.50 5.36
C ALA A 14 -8.24 -2.72 4.07
N PHE A 15 -7.21 -2.65 3.24
CA PHE A 15 -7.35 -2.14 1.88
C PHE A 15 -6.64 -3.07 0.89
N SER A 16 -7.10 -3.02 -0.35
CA SER A 16 -6.44 -3.65 -1.48
C SER A 16 -6.68 -2.77 -2.69
N ALA A 17 -5.61 -2.36 -3.37
CA ALA A 17 -5.66 -1.50 -4.53
C ALA A 17 -4.60 -1.93 -5.55
N GLY A 18 -4.80 -1.59 -6.81
CA GLY A 18 -3.90 -1.91 -7.91
C GLY A 18 -4.02 -0.91 -9.05
N LEU A 19 -3.05 -0.92 -9.96
CA LEU A 19 -3.09 -0.13 -11.18
C LEU A 19 -3.86 -0.88 -12.27
N THR A 20 -4.64 -0.16 -13.08
CA THR A 20 -5.29 -0.73 -14.28
C THR A 20 -4.50 -0.49 -15.58
N HIS A 21 -3.38 0.21 -15.48
CA HIS A 21 -2.51 0.60 -16.59
C HIS A 21 -1.04 0.59 -16.14
N ASN A 22 -0.13 0.53 -17.10
CA ASN A 22 1.30 0.65 -16.84
C ASN A 22 1.65 2.11 -16.48
N LEU A 23 2.59 2.30 -15.55
CA LEU A 23 3.13 3.62 -15.22
C LEU A 23 4.48 3.80 -15.93
N GLU A 24 4.58 4.84 -16.74
CA GLU A 24 5.85 5.35 -17.25
C GLU A 24 6.30 6.51 -16.36
N LEU A 25 7.45 6.36 -15.70
CA LEU A 25 7.94 7.33 -14.72
C LEU A 25 9.25 7.96 -15.19
N HIS A 26 9.34 9.29 -15.07
CA HIS A 26 10.58 10.05 -15.30
C HIS A 26 11.20 10.58 -14.00
N SER A 27 10.46 10.49 -12.90
CA SER A 27 10.89 10.85 -11.54
C SER A 27 10.13 10.00 -10.52
N PRO A 28 10.63 9.88 -9.28
CA PRO A 28 9.88 9.26 -8.19
C PRO A 28 8.54 9.97 -7.97
N ILE A 29 7.47 9.19 -7.80
CA ILE A 29 6.12 9.68 -7.48
C ILE A 29 5.50 8.85 -6.36
N ASN A 30 4.51 9.42 -5.67
CA ASN A 30 3.57 8.63 -4.88
C ASN A 30 2.63 7.88 -5.84
N ILE A 31 2.59 6.56 -5.73
CA ILE A 31 1.75 5.72 -6.60
C ILE A 31 0.30 5.84 -6.14
N THR A 32 -0.53 6.42 -7.01
CA THR A 32 -1.99 6.43 -6.82
C THR A 32 -2.58 5.23 -7.56
N TYR A 33 -3.00 4.21 -6.81
CA TYR A 33 -3.64 3.03 -7.38
C TYR A 33 -5.10 3.36 -7.73
N ASP A 34 -5.43 3.33 -9.02
CA ASP A 34 -6.70 3.77 -9.57
C ASP A 34 -7.86 2.79 -9.32
N ARG A 35 -7.55 1.49 -9.12
CA ARG A 35 -8.53 0.47 -8.77
C ARG A 35 -8.44 0.11 -7.29
N VAL A 36 -9.54 0.34 -6.57
CA VAL A 36 -9.72 -0.09 -5.18
C VAL A 36 -10.60 -1.34 -5.15
N PHE A 37 -10.06 -2.45 -4.67
CA PHE A 37 -10.78 -3.72 -4.50
C PHE A 37 -11.44 -3.81 -3.11
N LEU A 38 -10.79 -3.27 -2.08
CA LEU A 38 -11.28 -3.22 -0.71
C LEU A 38 -10.78 -1.93 -0.04
N ASN A 39 -11.63 -1.30 0.76
CA ASN A 39 -11.25 -0.16 1.61
C ASN A 39 -12.05 -0.16 2.91
N GLN A 40 -11.98 -1.26 3.65
CA GLN A 40 -12.64 -1.43 4.93
C GLN A 40 -11.99 -0.50 5.97
N GLY A 41 -12.79 0.28 6.69
CA GLY A 41 -12.30 1.31 7.60
C GLY A 41 -11.90 2.63 6.92
N GLY A 42 -11.94 2.69 5.58
CA GLY A 42 -11.79 3.94 4.83
C GLY A 42 -10.40 4.59 4.89
N GLY A 43 -9.35 3.84 5.24
CA GLY A 43 -8.01 4.38 5.43
C GLY A 43 -7.25 4.68 4.14
N TYR A 44 -7.57 4.03 3.02
CA TYR A 44 -6.90 4.27 1.74
C TYR A 44 -7.55 5.42 0.95
N ASN A 45 -6.74 6.38 0.51
CA ASN A 45 -7.16 7.48 -0.34
C ASN A 45 -6.70 7.25 -1.79
N ASN A 46 -7.66 6.97 -2.69
CA ASN A 46 -7.39 6.71 -4.11
C ASN A 46 -7.11 7.96 -4.95
N GLY A 47 -7.13 9.17 -4.35
CA GLY A 47 -6.67 10.40 -4.98
C GLY A 47 -5.22 10.74 -4.66
N THR A 48 -4.64 10.14 -3.61
CA THR A 48 -3.26 10.42 -3.18
C THR A 48 -2.36 9.19 -3.14
N GLY A 49 -2.93 7.99 -3.15
CA GLY A 49 -2.18 6.75 -2.96
C GLY A 49 -1.82 6.43 -1.51
N VAL A 50 -2.24 7.28 -0.56
CA VAL A 50 -1.83 7.18 0.85
C VAL A 50 -2.86 6.38 1.65
N PHE A 51 -2.35 5.49 2.50
CA PHE A 51 -3.12 4.88 3.57
C PHE A 51 -2.87 5.65 4.89
N THR A 52 -3.95 6.05 5.55
CA THR A 52 -3.94 6.61 6.91
C THR A 52 -4.68 5.64 7.82
N CYS A 53 -4.02 5.18 8.89
CA CYS A 53 -4.66 4.25 9.81
C CYS A 53 -5.81 4.96 10.55
N PRO A 54 -7.06 4.45 10.47
CA PRO A 54 -8.17 5.02 11.21
C PRO A 54 -8.09 4.72 12.72
N HIS A 55 -7.28 3.74 13.11
CA HIS A 55 -7.02 3.35 14.49
C HIS A 55 -5.58 2.85 14.65
N GLY A 56 -4.93 3.18 15.75
CA GLY A 56 -3.60 2.65 16.08
C GLY A 56 -3.59 1.12 16.19
N GLY A 57 -2.50 0.49 15.75
CA GLY A 57 -2.39 -0.97 15.76
C GLY A 57 -1.25 -1.52 14.93
N ALA A 58 -1.18 -2.85 14.84
CA ALA A 58 -0.25 -3.54 13.98
C ALA A 58 -0.87 -3.75 12.58
N TYR A 59 -0.14 -3.32 11.56
CA TYR A 59 -0.54 -3.40 10.15
C TYR A 59 0.48 -4.19 9.36
N VAL A 60 0.00 -5.03 8.43
CA VAL A 60 0.85 -5.64 7.41
C VAL A 60 0.65 -4.90 6.09
N PHE A 61 1.75 -4.54 5.46
CA PHE A 61 1.77 -4.00 4.10
C PHE A 61 2.44 -5.02 3.20
N LEU A 62 1.78 -5.35 2.09
CA LEU A 62 2.32 -6.16 1.01
C LEU A 62 2.21 -5.35 -0.27
N PHE A 63 3.27 -5.34 -1.08
CA PHE A 63 3.26 -4.67 -2.37
C PHE A 63 4.04 -5.48 -3.39
N HIS A 64 3.58 -5.40 -4.64
CA HIS A 64 4.05 -6.20 -5.76
C HIS A 64 4.07 -5.32 -7.01
N GLY A 65 5.06 -5.51 -7.87
CA GLY A 65 5.10 -4.89 -9.18
C GLY A 65 5.97 -5.66 -10.16
N ILE A 66 5.85 -5.30 -11.43
CA ILE A 66 6.60 -5.88 -12.54
C ILE A 66 7.21 -4.74 -13.36
N SER A 67 8.48 -4.86 -13.73
CA SER A 67 9.13 -4.01 -14.71
C SER A 67 8.96 -4.61 -16.11
N ASP A 68 8.79 -3.76 -17.11
CA ASP A 68 8.86 -4.18 -18.53
C ASP A 68 10.28 -4.63 -18.92
N SER A 69 10.42 -5.21 -20.11
CA SER A 69 11.72 -5.58 -20.68
C SER A 69 12.67 -4.39 -20.70
N ASP A 70 13.89 -4.59 -20.18
CA ASP A 70 14.94 -3.56 -20.07
C ASP A 70 14.56 -2.37 -19.16
N GLY A 71 13.36 -2.40 -18.57
CA GLY A 71 12.87 -1.42 -17.63
C GLY A 71 13.43 -1.63 -16.23
N GLN A 72 13.26 -0.62 -15.39
CA GLN A 72 13.60 -0.66 -13.98
C GLN A 72 12.37 -0.30 -13.17
N LEU A 73 12.10 -1.09 -12.14
CA LEU A 73 11.10 -0.82 -11.12
C LEU A 73 11.78 -0.65 -9.77
N TRP A 74 11.46 0.43 -9.09
CA TRP A 74 11.82 0.66 -7.69
C TRP A 74 10.55 1.04 -6.95
N LEU A 75 10.09 0.16 -6.04
CA LEU A 75 8.92 0.39 -5.22
C LEU A 75 9.36 0.61 -3.79
N GLU A 76 9.02 1.75 -3.21
CA GLU A 76 9.37 2.11 -1.84
C GLU A 76 8.10 2.25 -1.01
N LEU A 77 8.08 1.59 0.15
CA LEU A 77 7.08 1.85 1.16
C LEU A 77 7.61 2.92 2.12
N MET A 78 6.86 4.00 2.25
CA MET A 78 7.17 5.14 3.10
C MET A 78 6.19 5.19 4.28
N LYS A 79 6.69 5.54 5.48
CA LYS A 79 5.88 5.89 6.65
C LYS A 79 6.19 7.32 7.04
N ASN A 80 5.22 8.23 6.91
CA ASN A 80 5.35 9.64 7.32
C ASN A 80 6.61 10.34 6.76
N GLY A 81 6.99 10.03 5.51
CA GLY A 81 8.18 10.57 4.86
C GLY A 81 9.48 9.81 5.11
N GLU A 82 9.47 8.80 5.99
CA GLU A 82 10.61 7.93 6.24
C GLU A 82 10.55 6.66 5.39
N TYR A 83 11.70 6.25 4.86
CA TYR A 83 11.86 5.01 4.12
C TYR A 83 11.76 3.79 5.05
N MET A 84 10.91 2.81 4.70
CA MET A 84 10.75 1.57 5.45
C MET A 84 11.44 0.38 4.76
N VAL A 85 10.94 0.00 3.58
CA VAL A 85 11.43 -1.13 2.76
C VAL A 85 11.20 -0.86 1.28
N SER A 86 11.96 -1.51 0.41
CA SER A 86 11.78 -1.44 -1.04
C SER A 86 11.74 -2.81 -1.71
N GLY A 87 11.21 -2.83 -2.93
CA GLY A 87 11.41 -3.88 -3.91
C GLY A 87 12.09 -3.30 -5.16
N TYR A 88 13.07 -4.01 -5.69
CA TYR A 88 13.78 -3.65 -6.92
C TYR A 88 13.62 -4.75 -7.96
N ALA A 89 13.31 -4.38 -9.20
CA ALA A 89 13.28 -5.28 -10.34
C ALA A 89 13.91 -4.62 -11.56
N HIS A 90 14.84 -5.32 -12.17
CA HIS A 90 15.44 -4.96 -13.46
C HIS A 90 15.97 -6.24 -14.10
N GLN A 91 15.63 -6.44 -15.37
CA GLN A 91 16.15 -7.53 -16.17
C GLN A 91 16.25 -7.08 -17.63
N THR A 92 17.33 -7.47 -18.29
CA THR A 92 17.54 -7.17 -19.71
C THR A 92 16.82 -8.19 -20.58
N GLN A 93 16.17 -7.73 -21.65
CA GLN A 93 15.43 -8.54 -22.61
C GLN A 93 14.31 -9.41 -22.02
N ASP A 94 13.87 -9.14 -20.79
CA ASP A 94 12.81 -9.89 -20.13
C ASP A 94 12.18 -9.06 -19.00
N TYR A 95 11.02 -9.49 -18.54
CA TYR A 95 10.30 -8.89 -17.41
C TYR A 95 10.95 -9.29 -16.07
N ALA A 96 10.83 -8.42 -15.07
CA ALA A 96 11.22 -8.75 -13.69
C ALA A 96 10.16 -8.31 -12.68
N SER A 97 9.93 -9.13 -11.66
CA SER A 97 9.00 -8.81 -10.57
C SER A 97 9.73 -8.42 -9.29
N ALA A 98 9.23 -7.40 -8.60
CA ALA A 98 9.65 -7.04 -7.25
C ALA A 98 8.48 -7.18 -6.29
N SER A 99 8.74 -7.65 -5.07
CA SER A 99 7.74 -7.73 -4.02
C SER A 99 8.42 -7.61 -2.66
N ASN A 100 7.76 -6.96 -1.71
CA ASN A 100 8.20 -6.94 -0.32
C ASN A 100 7.00 -6.83 0.62
N ALA A 101 7.23 -7.11 1.91
CA ALA A 101 6.24 -6.97 2.94
C ALA A 101 6.87 -6.49 4.25
N ILE A 102 6.09 -5.79 5.07
CA ILE A 102 6.51 -5.34 6.40
C ILE A 102 5.33 -5.32 7.36
N LEU A 103 5.61 -5.60 8.64
CA LEU A 103 4.70 -5.35 9.74
C LEU A 103 5.11 -4.05 10.44
N LEU A 104 4.16 -3.12 10.58
CA LEU A 104 4.38 -1.81 11.20
C LEU A 104 3.38 -1.57 12.32
N SER A 105 3.86 -0.99 13.42
CA SER A 105 2.98 -0.33 14.38
C SER A 105 2.68 1.08 13.85
N LEU A 106 1.39 1.39 13.72
CA LEU A 106 0.89 2.71 13.34
C LEU A 106 0.13 3.32 14.51
N GLU A 107 0.19 4.65 14.58
CA GLU A 107 -0.47 5.47 15.59
C GLU A 107 -1.41 6.45 14.86
N GLU A 108 -2.52 6.78 15.52
CA GLU A 108 -3.54 7.72 15.01
C GLU A 108 -3.04 9.18 15.04
#